data_AF-A0A959HSQ3-F1
#
_entry.id   AF-A0A959HSQ3-F1
#
_cell.length_a   1.000
_cell.length_b   1.000
_cell.length_c   1.000
_cell.angle_alpha   90.00
_cell.angle_beta   90.00
_cell.angle_gamma   90.00
#
_symmetry.space_group_name_H-M   'P 1'
#
loop_
_entity.id
_entity.type
_entity.pdbx_description
1 polymer ?
#
loop_
_entity_poly.entity_id
_entity_poly.type
_entity_poly.pdbx_seq_one_letter_code
_entity_poly.pdbx_strand_id
1 'polypeptide(L)'
;MLEDLKNKRGSSLADATFIPPHHDSVPNLMADLERLLLHVDRPVPHLIRIGIAHYQFETIHPFLDGNGRIGRLLITLYLVSNKLLHKPTLYLSDFFEKNKMLYYDNLTRARTHNDLTQWLKFFLEGVRITAQSSIETFKAIITLRDEAEHKIMSLGKKQLSAKSLLQHLYSRPIVDIGDVAQVLEVNFSTAARLVDDFTRLKILTEITGYKRNRLFTFEDYLKLFR
;
A
#
# COMPACT_ATOMS: atom_id res chain seq x y z
N MET A 1 7.03 -8.19 -16.55
CA MET A 1 7.94 -8.43 -17.70
C MET A 1 8.10 -9.89 -18.11
N LEU A 2 7.95 -10.90 -17.22
CA LEU A 2 7.49 -12.25 -17.65
C LEU A 2 5.96 -12.39 -17.60
N GLU A 3 5.27 -11.56 -16.80
CA GLU A 3 3.80 -11.48 -16.79
C GLU A 3 3.20 -10.92 -18.11
N ASP A 4 3.92 -10.10 -18.88
CA ASP A 4 3.43 -9.60 -20.18
C ASP A 4 3.58 -10.61 -21.34
N LEU A 5 4.34 -11.69 -21.13
CA LEU A 5 4.49 -12.75 -22.14
C LEU A 5 3.37 -13.78 -22.06
N LYS A 6 2.67 -13.92 -20.92
CA LYS A 6 1.65 -14.97 -20.76
C LYS A 6 0.28 -14.65 -21.37
N ASN A 7 0.04 -13.41 -21.82
CA ASN A 7 -1.26 -13.02 -22.39
C ASN A 7 -1.29 -12.85 -23.92
N LYS A 8 -0.20 -13.16 -24.65
CA LYS A 8 -0.24 -13.30 -26.11
C LYS A 8 -0.08 -14.78 -26.47
N ARG A 9 -1.11 -15.38 -27.08
CA ARG A 9 -0.97 -16.68 -27.74
C ARG A 9 0.20 -16.58 -28.74
N GLY A 10 1.29 -17.32 -28.51
CA GLY A 10 2.43 -17.42 -29.43
C GLY A 10 3.76 -16.80 -28.97
N SER A 11 3.90 -16.34 -27.72
CA SER A 11 5.19 -15.86 -27.20
C SER A 11 6.19 -17.02 -26.99
N SER A 12 7.36 -16.91 -27.62
CA SER A 12 8.47 -17.87 -27.47
C SER A 12 9.59 -17.28 -26.60
N LEU A 13 10.57 -18.10 -26.18
CA LEU A 13 11.80 -17.60 -25.53
C LEU A 13 12.53 -16.55 -26.37
N ALA A 14 12.33 -16.54 -27.70
CA ALA A 14 12.93 -15.58 -28.61
C ALA A 14 12.35 -14.16 -28.49
N ASP A 15 11.14 -14.03 -27.93
CA ASP A 15 10.46 -12.73 -27.73
C ASP A 15 10.66 -12.18 -26.31
N ALA A 16 11.42 -12.90 -25.47
CA ALA A 16 11.63 -12.54 -24.08
C ALA A 16 12.64 -11.39 -23.94
N THR A 17 12.21 -10.27 -23.36
CA THR A 17 13.08 -9.12 -23.04
C THR A 17 14.22 -9.48 -22.06
N PHE A 18 14.05 -10.57 -21.30
CA PHE A 18 15.06 -11.11 -20.40
C PHE A 18 14.79 -12.59 -20.12
N ILE A 19 15.83 -13.43 -20.17
CA ILE A 19 15.77 -14.84 -19.79
C ILE A 19 16.44 -14.98 -18.41
N PRO A 20 15.71 -15.47 -17.39
CA PRO A 20 16.27 -15.65 -16.05
C PRO A 20 17.30 -16.80 -16.01
N PRO A 21 18.06 -16.94 -14.90
CA PRO A 21 19.01 -18.03 -14.72
C PRO A 21 18.38 -19.41 -14.91
N HIS A 22 19.22 -20.39 -15.31
CA HIS A 22 18.80 -21.79 -15.36
C HIS A 22 18.34 -22.26 -13.97
N HIS A 23 17.32 -23.12 -13.93
CA HIS A 23 16.70 -23.55 -12.67
C HIS A 23 17.67 -24.22 -11.70
N ASP A 24 18.69 -24.94 -12.22
CA ASP A 24 19.74 -25.56 -11.40
C ASP A 24 20.56 -24.54 -10.57
N SER A 25 20.65 -23.29 -11.03
CA SER A 25 21.37 -22.23 -10.34
C SER A 25 20.51 -21.52 -9.29
N VAL A 26 19.18 -21.62 -9.36
CA VAL A 26 18.24 -20.87 -8.51
C VAL A 26 18.47 -21.14 -7.01
N PRO A 27 18.65 -22.39 -6.53
CA PRO A 27 18.90 -22.64 -5.10
C PRO A 27 20.12 -21.89 -4.56
N ASN A 28 21.23 -21.91 -5.31
CA ASN A 28 22.47 -21.24 -4.91
C ASN A 28 22.33 -19.71 -4.95
N LEU A 29 21.65 -19.18 -5.96
CA LEU A 29 21.40 -17.73 -6.08
C LEU A 29 20.47 -17.21 -4.98
N MET A 30 19.44 -17.99 -4.62
CA MET A 30 18.55 -17.64 -3.51
C MET A 30 19.26 -17.73 -2.16
N ALA A 31 20.16 -18.70 -1.97
CA ALA A 31 21.00 -18.76 -0.78
C ALA A 31 21.95 -17.56 -0.67
N ASP A 32 22.52 -17.08 -1.78
CA ASP A 32 23.33 -15.86 -1.80
C ASP A 32 22.51 -14.61 -1.47
N LEU A 33 21.30 -14.49 -2.04
CA LEU A 33 20.36 -13.42 -1.73
C LEU A 33 19.95 -13.40 -0.25
N GLU A 34 19.69 -14.57 0.33
CA GLU A 34 19.40 -14.71 1.76
C GLU A 34 20.59 -14.23 2.60
N ARG A 35 21.82 -14.64 2.23
CA ARG A 35 23.01 -14.16 2.92
C ARG A 35 23.18 -12.66 2.83
N LEU A 36 22.91 -12.06 1.67
CA LEU A 36 22.93 -10.60 1.51
C LEU A 36 21.98 -9.93 2.50
N LEU A 37 20.77 -10.48 2.70
CA LEU A 37 19.75 -9.92 3.60
C LEU A 37 20.10 -10.11 5.08
N LEU A 38 20.73 -11.22 5.46
CA LEU A 38 20.98 -11.60 6.86
C LEU A 38 22.36 -11.16 7.41
N HIS A 39 23.41 -11.12 6.57
CA HIS A 39 24.77 -10.84 7.05
C HIS A 39 25.07 -9.33 7.13
N VAL A 40 25.20 -8.83 8.36
CA VAL A 40 25.49 -7.44 8.70
C VAL A 40 26.99 -7.11 8.64
N ASP A 41 27.85 -8.11 8.42
CA ASP A 41 29.31 -8.00 8.42
C ASP A 41 29.87 -7.00 7.38
N ARG A 42 29.03 -6.59 6.42
CA ARG A 42 29.29 -5.45 5.54
C ARG A 42 28.39 -4.28 5.93
N PRO A 43 28.95 -3.09 6.24
CA PRO A 43 28.18 -1.90 6.60
C PRO A 43 27.52 -1.28 5.36
N VAL A 44 26.53 -1.98 4.79
CA VAL A 44 25.68 -1.48 3.72
C VAL A 44 24.39 -0.94 4.35
N PRO A 45 24.01 0.33 4.13
CA PRO A 45 22.76 0.89 4.62
C PRO A 45 21.56 0.03 4.21
N HIS A 46 20.59 -0.16 5.12
CA HIS A 46 19.46 -1.07 4.90
C HIS A 46 18.68 -0.78 3.62
N LEU A 47 18.45 0.50 3.27
CA LEU A 47 17.74 0.88 2.04
C LEU A 47 18.50 0.49 0.77
N ILE A 48 19.84 0.58 0.79
CA ILE A 48 20.68 0.12 -0.31
C ILE A 48 20.60 -1.40 -0.42
N ARG A 49 20.74 -2.09 0.71
CA ARG A 49 20.69 -3.56 0.76
C ARG A 49 19.40 -4.12 0.19
N ILE A 50 18.25 -3.59 0.61
CA ILE A 50 16.96 -4.06 0.10
C ILE A 50 16.71 -3.66 -1.35
N GLY A 51 17.26 -2.52 -1.80
CA GLY A 51 17.26 -2.15 -3.21
C GLY A 51 18.03 -3.14 -4.08
N ILE A 52 19.22 -3.57 -3.64
CA ILE A 52 20.00 -4.63 -4.32
C ILE A 52 19.26 -5.96 -4.27
N ALA A 53 18.74 -6.34 -3.10
CA ALA A 53 18.04 -7.61 -2.92
C ALA A 53 16.78 -7.71 -3.78
N HIS A 54 16.00 -6.63 -3.90
CA HIS A 54 14.84 -6.58 -4.79
C HIS A 54 15.25 -6.77 -6.25
N TYR A 55 16.29 -6.06 -6.71
CA TYR A 55 16.85 -6.26 -8.05
C TYR A 55 17.30 -7.70 -8.30
N GLN A 56 18.02 -8.30 -7.35
CA GLN A 56 18.48 -9.68 -7.45
C GLN A 56 17.30 -10.66 -7.50
N PHE A 57 16.31 -10.51 -6.62
CA PHE A 57 15.12 -11.36 -6.60
C PHE A 57 14.37 -11.32 -7.95
N GLU A 58 14.11 -10.12 -8.49
CA GLU A 58 13.46 -9.95 -9.79
C GLU A 58 14.27 -10.54 -10.95
N THR A 59 15.60 -10.61 -10.80
CA THR A 59 16.53 -11.15 -11.81
C THR A 59 16.66 -12.67 -11.70
N ILE A 60 16.70 -13.23 -10.49
CA ILE A 60 16.71 -14.68 -10.25
C ILE A 60 15.38 -15.29 -10.72
N HIS A 61 14.27 -14.59 -10.45
CA HIS A 61 12.93 -14.99 -10.86
C HIS A 61 12.59 -16.45 -10.47
N PRO A 62 12.66 -16.79 -9.16
CA PRO A 62 12.70 -18.18 -8.69
C PRO A 62 11.39 -18.97 -8.88
N PHE A 63 10.26 -18.29 -9.11
CA PHE A 63 8.95 -18.93 -9.22
C PHE A 63 8.39 -18.88 -10.66
N LEU A 64 7.42 -19.75 -10.96
CA LEU A 64 6.71 -19.75 -12.26
C LEU A 64 5.76 -18.55 -12.44
N ASP A 65 5.24 -18.00 -11.35
CA ASP A 65 4.36 -16.84 -11.31
C ASP A 65 4.49 -16.09 -9.98
N GLY A 66 4.09 -14.82 -9.95
CA GLY A 66 4.00 -14.04 -8.72
C GLY A 66 5.32 -13.42 -8.23
N ASN A 67 6.42 -13.57 -8.96
CA ASN A 67 7.72 -12.99 -8.59
C ASN A 67 7.60 -11.48 -8.34
N GLY A 68 6.98 -10.71 -9.22
CA GLY A 68 6.81 -9.27 -9.02
C GLY A 68 6.08 -8.91 -7.72
N ARG A 69 5.06 -9.69 -7.34
CA ARG A 69 4.30 -9.50 -6.09
C ARG A 69 5.17 -9.84 -4.88
N ILE A 70 5.88 -10.96 -4.91
CA ILE A 70 6.76 -11.40 -3.80
C ILE A 70 7.95 -10.46 -3.66
N GLY A 71 8.57 -10.05 -4.76
CA GLY A 71 9.71 -9.14 -4.78
C GLY A 71 9.36 -7.78 -4.17
N ARG A 72 8.17 -7.23 -4.46
CA ARG A 72 7.69 -6.00 -3.82
C ARG A 72 7.35 -6.19 -2.35
N LEU A 73 6.71 -7.31 -1.99
CA LEU A 73 6.39 -7.64 -0.59
C LEU A 73 7.64 -7.76 0.28
N LEU A 74 8.71 -8.38 -0.27
CA LEU A 74 10.00 -8.55 0.41
C LEU A 74 10.56 -7.23 0.91
N ILE A 75 10.38 -6.14 0.17
CA ILE A 75 10.86 -4.81 0.56
C ILE A 75 10.25 -4.40 1.90
N THR A 76 8.93 -4.42 2.00
CA THR A 76 8.22 -4.00 3.22
C THR A 76 8.50 -4.94 4.39
N LEU A 77 8.53 -6.26 4.16
CA LEU A 77 8.85 -7.23 5.20
C LEU A 77 10.27 -7.04 5.74
N TYR A 78 11.24 -6.80 4.87
CA TYR A 78 12.61 -6.54 5.26
C TYR A 78 12.72 -5.27 6.12
N LEU A 79 12.06 -4.17 5.70
CA LEU A 79 12.08 -2.92 6.47
C LEU A 79 11.43 -3.07 7.86
N VAL A 80 10.36 -3.85 7.97
CA VAL A 80 9.72 -4.15 9.26
C VAL A 80 10.62 -5.04 10.13
N SER A 81 11.17 -6.12 9.59
CA SER A 81 12.05 -7.04 10.32
C SER A 81 13.32 -6.35 10.87
N ASN A 82 13.82 -5.35 10.16
CA ASN A 82 14.97 -4.54 10.57
C ASN A 82 14.59 -3.27 11.35
N LYS A 83 13.32 -3.10 11.75
CA LYS A 83 12.82 -1.99 12.58
C LYS A 83 12.95 -0.59 11.93
N LEU A 84 13.10 -0.52 10.60
CA LEU A 84 12.99 0.75 9.87
C LEU A 84 11.53 1.20 9.75
N LEU A 85 10.59 0.25 9.77
CA LEU A 85 9.17 0.50 9.83
C LEU A 85 8.54 -0.25 11.01
N HIS A 86 7.69 0.42 11.77
CA HIS A 86 6.92 -0.21 12.87
C HIS A 86 5.72 -1.01 12.35
N LYS A 87 5.17 -0.60 11.21
CA LYS A 87 4.04 -1.23 10.52
C LYS A 87 4.32 -1.21 9.01
N PRO A 88 3.73 -2.13 8.22
CA PRO A 88 3.96 -2.23 6.78
C PRO A 88 3.22 -1.12 6.00
N THR A 89 3.48 0.16 6.32
CA THR A 89 2.73 1.32 5.80
C THR A 89 3.38 2.00 4.61
N LEU A 90 4.60 1.61 4.22
CA LEU A 90 5.28 2.17 3.05
C LEU A 90 4.82 1.42 1.79
N TYR A 91 4.03 2.08 0.95
CA TYR A 91 3.47 1.48 -0.27
C TYR A 91 4.29 1.79 -1.52
N LEU A 92 5.53 1.29 -1.57
CA LEU A 92 6.46 1.54 -2.69
C LEU A 92 5.94 1.03 -4.05
N SER A 93 5.04 0.04 -4.04
CA SER A 93 4.40 -0.49 -5.25
C SER A 93 3.66 0.57 -6.05
N ASP A 94 3.04 1.56 -5.40
CA ASP A 94 2.35 2.66 -6.10
C ASP A 94 3.32 3.48 -6.96
N PHE A 95 4.50 3.78 -6.42
CA PHE A 95 5.54 4.48 -7.18
C PHE A 95 6.02 3.65 -8.38
N PHE A 96 6.24 2.34 -8.19
CA PHE A 96 6.63 1.47 -9.31
C PHE A 96 5.54 1.37 -10.36
N GLU A 97 4.27 1.30 -9.99
CA GLU A 97 3.17 1.25 -10.95
C GLU A 97 3.05 2.55 -11.75
N LYS A 98 3.11 3.71 -11.08
CA LYS A 98 3.13 5.03 -11.73
C LYS A 98 4.32 5.23 -12.65
N ASN A 99 5.45 4.56 -12.37
CA ASN A 99 6.70 4.65 -13.12
C ASN A 99 7.08 3.33 -13.80
N LYS A 100 6.09 2.53 -14.23
CA LYS A 100 6.27 1.13 -14.65
C LYS A 100 7.33 0.94 -15.74
N MET A 101 7.34 1.80 -16.76
CA MET A 101 8.34 1.75 -17.83
C MET A 101 9.75 2.00 -17.28
N LEU A 102 9.92 3.10 -16.53
CA LEU A 102 11.20 3.44 -15.91
C LEU A 102 11.69 2.35 -14.94
N TYR A 103 10.79 1.73 -14.18
CA TYR A 103 11.14 0.64 -13.29
C TYR A 103 11.80 -0.52 -14.06
N TYR A 104 11.16 -0.98 -15.15
CA TYR A 104 11.71 -2.06 -15.97
C TYR A 104 12.96 -1.66 -16.76
N ASP A 105 13.04 -0.42 -17.23
CA ASP A 105 14.22 0.11 -17.91
C ASP A 105 15.42 0.14 -16.97
N ASN A 106 15.25 0.61 -15.73
CA ASN A 106 16.31 0.65 -14.72
C ASN A 106 16.77 -0.77 -14.34
N LEU A 107 15.85 -1.73 -14.16
CA LEU A 107 16.21 -3.13 -13.94
C LEU A 107 17.00 -3.72 -15.12
N THR A 108 16.55 -3.45 -16.35
CA THR A 108 17.19 -3.94 -17.57
C THR A 108 18.58 -3.33 -17.74
N ARG A 109 18.73 -2.04 -17.48
CA ARG A 109 20.02 -1.33 -17.55
C ARG A 109 21.00 -1.84 -16.50
N ALA A 110 20.53 -2.12 -15.28
CA ALA A 110 21.35 -2.76 -14.25
C ALA A 110 21.84 -4.15 -14.70
N ARG A 111 20.99 -4.95 -15.36
CA ARG A 111 21.37 -6.29 -15.88
C ARG A 111 22.37 -6.24 -17.03
N THR A 112 22.16 -5.33 -17.97
CA THR A 112 22.89 -5.32 -19.26
C THR A 112 24.12 -4.43 -19.27
N HIS A 113 24.16 -3.39 -18.43
CA HIS A 113 25.24 -2.39 -18.38
C HIS A 113 25.92 -2.31 -17.01
N ASN A 114 25.58 -3.21 -16.07
CA ASN A 114 26.06 -3.20 -14.70
C ASN A 114 25.79 -1.87 -13.96
N ASP A 115 24.73 -1.15 -14.34
CA ASP A 115 24.39 0.15 -13.75
C ASP A 115 23.46 0.00 -12.53
N LEU A 116 23.95 -0.70 -11.51
CA LEU A 116 23.27 -0.80 -10.21
C LEU A 116 23.13 0.57 -9.54
N THR A 117 24.04 1.51 -9.81
CA THR A 117 24.00 2.86 -9.24
C THR A 117 22.73 3.59 -9.69
N GLN A 118 22.41 3.55 -10.98
CA GLN A 118 21.19 4.18 -11.48
C GLN A 118 19.93 3.50 -10.95
N TRP A 119 19.92 2.16 -10.89
CA TRP A 119 18.83 1.41 -10.26
C TRP A 119 18.60 1.87 -8.81
N LEU A 120 19.66 1.96 -8.01
CA LEU A 120 19.57 2.38 -6.61
C LEU A 120 19.11 3.83 -6.48
N LYS A 121 19.52 4.74 -7.37
CA LYS A 121 18.98 6.12 -7.38
C LYS A 121 17.47 6.13 -7.61
N PHE A 122 16.98 5.39 -8.61
CA PHE A 122 15.55 5.26 -8.88
C PHE A 122 14.79 4.65 -7.69
N PHE A 123 15.34 3.57 -7.12
CA PHE A 123 14.75 2.88 -5.98
C PHE A 123 14.64 3.80 -4.75
N LEU A 124 15.72 4.49 -4.39
CA LEU A 124 15.75 5.41 -3.25
C LEU A 124 14.84 6.61 -3.45
N GLU A 125 14.72 7.11 -4.68
CA GLU A 125 13.78 8.18 -5.01
C GLU A 125 12.34 7.72 -4.81
N GLY A 126 12.02 6.48 -5.20
CA GLY A 126 10.73 5.86 -4.91
C GLY A 126 10.46 5.77 -3.40
N VAL A 127 11.44 5.33 -2.61
CA VAL A 127 11.32 5.29 -1.14
C VAL A 127 11.07 6.70 -0.57
N ARG A 128 11.81 7.71 -1.05
CA ARG A 128 11.68 9.10 -0.61
C ARG A 128 10.28 9.65 -0.92
N ILE A 129 9.81 9.51 -2.16
CA ILE A 129 8.50 10.00 -2.61
C ILE A 129 7.37 9.32 -1.84
N THR A 130 7.42 7.99 -1.71
CA THR A 130 6.37 7.24 -1.00
C THR A 130 6.34 7.53 0.49
N ALA A 131 7.49 7.70 1.13
CA ALA A 131 7.57 8.13 2.53
C ALA A 131 7.00 9.55 2.71
N GLN A 132 7.34 10.48 1.83
CA GLN A 132 6.84 11.85 1.88
C GLN A 132 5.32 11.91 1.70
N SER A 133 4.77 11.22 0.70
CA SER A 133 3.32 11.12 0.49
C SER A 133 2.62 10.50 1.69
N SER A 134 3.20 9.46 2.31
CA SER A 134 2.64 8.86 3.52
C SER A 134 2.57 9.84 4.70
N ILE A 135 3.59 10.69 4.86
CA ILE A 135 3.62 11.75 5.90
C ILE A 135 2.55 12.80 5.62
N GLU A 136 2.38 13.21 4.37
CA GLU A 136 1.37 14.19 3.97
C GLU A 136 -0.04 13.68 4.19
N THR A 137 -0.35 12.45 3.76
CA THR A 137 -1.63 11.78 4.03
C THR A 137 -1.87 11.68 5.54
N PHE A 138 -0.87 11.29 6.34
CA PHE A 138 -1.02 11.19 7.79
C PHE A 138 -1.36 12.55 8.44
N LYS A 139 -0.67 13.63 8.02
CA LYS A 139 -0.99 14.99 8.48
C LYS A 139 -2.42 15.39 8.10
N ALA A 140 -2.83 15.10 6.87
CA ALA A 140 -4.19 15.40 6.40
C ALA A 140 -5.25 14.62 7.20
N ILE A 141 -4.97 13.37 7.58
CA ILE A 141 -5.85 12.56 8.44
C ILE A 141 -6.01 13.21 9.82
N ILE A 142 -4.92 13.70 10.42
CA ILE A 142 -4.98 14.39 11.72
C ILE A 142 -5.86 15.65 11.61
N THR A 143 -5.63 16.48 10.59
CA THR A 143 -6.43 17.69 10.36
C THR A 143 -7.91 17.34 10.19
N LEU A 144 -8.23 16.35 9.33
CA LEU A 144 -9.60 15.91 9.11
C LEU A 144 -10.27 15.39 10.40
N ARG A 145 -9.51 14.68 11.23
CA ARG A 145 -9.99 14.21 12.54
C ARG A 145 -10.35 15.37 13.44
N ASP A 146 -9.47 16.34 13.57
CA ASP A 146 -9.71 17.47 14.47
C ASP A 146 -10.92 18.31 13.99
N GLU A 147 -11.07 18.50 12.67
CA GLU A 147 -12.24 19.14 12.07
C GLU A 147 -13.54 18.34 12.31
N ALA A 148 -13.51 17.02 12.12
CA ALA A 148 -14.66 16.15 12.34
C ALA A 148 -15.05 16.08 13.83
N GLU A 149 -14.08 16.01 14.74
CA GLU A 149 -14.30 16.06 16.18
C GLU A 149 -14.94 17.39 16.60
N HIS A 150 -14.48 18.52 16.04
CA HIS A 150 -15.10 19.82 16.29
C HIS A 150 -16.56 19.88 15.80
N LYS A 151 -16.86 19.35 14.60
CA LYS A 151 -18.23 19.29 14.05
C LYS A 151 -19.19 18.54 14.99
N ILE A 152 -18.77 17.40 15.56
CA ILE A 152 -19.63 16.57 16.41
C ILE A 152 -19.83 17.14 17.83
N MET A 153 -19.02 18.11 18.28
CA MET A 153 -19.25 18.79 19.57
C MET A 153 -20.62 19.47 19.65
N SER A 154 -21.16 19.89 18.50
CA SER A 154 -22.50 20.50 18.40
C SER A 154 -23.66 19.55 18.74
N LEU A 155 -23.41 18.24 18.85
CA LEU A 155 -24.45 17.21 19.05
C LEU A 155 -24.85 16.99 20.53
N GLY A 156 -24.25 17.73 21.47
CA GLY A 156 -24.64 17.74 22.88
C GLY A 156 -24.65 16.34 23.51
N LYS A 157 -25.81 15.88 23.99
CA LYS A 157 -25.96 14.56 24.65
C LYS A 157 -25.52 13.37 23.80
N LYS A 158 -25.49 13.49 22.47
CA LYS A 158 -25.08 12.42 21.55
C LYS A 158 -23.56 12.36 21.32
N GLN A 159 -22.78 13.26 21.90
CA GLN A 159 -21.35 13.42 21.61
C GLN A 159 -20.53 12.14 21.82
N LEU A 160 -20.82 11.35 22.87
CA LEU A 160 -20.10 10.09 23.13
C LEU A 160 -20.34 9.05 22.03
N SER A 161 -21.59 8.85 21.62
CA SER A 161 -21.96 7.95 20.52
C SER A 161 -21.41 8.46 19.19
N ALA A 162 -21.44 9.78 18.96
CA ALA A 162 -20.85 10.41 17.78
C ALA A 162 -19.33 10.16 17.71
N LYS A 163 -18.61 10.33 18.83
CA LYS A 163 -17.17 10.08 18.88
C LYS A 163 -16.85 8.61 18.59
N SER A 164 -17.65 7.69 19.14
CA SER A 164 -17.49 6.24 18.91
C SER A 164 -17.73 5.88 17.44
N LEU A 165 -18.76 6.45 16.81
CA LEU A 165 -19.01 6.28 15.38
C LEU A 165 -17.86 6.86 14.54
N LEU A 166 -17.42 8.08 14.84
CA LEU A 166 -16.32 8.71 14.10
C LEU A 166 -15.03 7.88 14.18
N GLN A 167 -14.71 7.32 15.35
CA GLN A 167 -13.58 6.40 15.52
C GLN A 167 -13.74 5.13 14.67
N HIS A 168 -14.95 4.55 14.63
CA HIS A 168 -15.24 3.39 13.79
C HIS A 168 -15.03 3.70 12.30
N LEU A 169 -15.44 4.88 11.83
CA LEU A 169 -15.34 5.28 10.43
C LEU A 169 -13.89 5.33 9.89
N TYR A 170 -12.88 5.53 10.75
CA TYR A 170 -11.47 5.42 10.33
C TYR A 170 -11.02 3.99 10.01
N SER A 171 -11.72 2.99 10.54
CA SER A 171 -11.48 1.57 10.23
C SER A 171 -12.43 1.04 9.16
N ARG A 172 -13.66 1.55 9.13
CA ARG A 172 -14.71 1.17 8.19
C ARG A 172 -15.43 2.42 7.69
N PRO A 173 -14.88 3.09 6.65
CA PRO A 173 -15.39 4.38 6.18
C PRO A 173 -16.70 4.31 5.43
N ILE A 174 -17.18 3.10 5.11
CA ILE A 174 -18.47 2.86 4.45
C ILE A 174 -19.32 2.00 5.38
N VAL A 175 -20.48 2.51 5.77
CA VAL A 175 -21.40 1.87 6.72
C VAL A 175 -22.84 1.97 6.23
N ASP A 176 -23.68 1.02 6.63
CA ASP A 176 -25.13 1.22 6.65
C ASP A 176 -25.64 1.53 8.07
N ILE A 177 -26.95 1.78 8.21
CA ILE A 177 -27.55 2.09 9.53
C ILE A 177 -27.51 0.87 10.46
N GLY A 178 -27.59 -0.34 9.93
CA GLY A 178 -27.49 -1.59 10.69
C GLY A 178 -26.10 -1.79 11.29
N ASP A 179 -25.05 -1.53 10.50
CA ASP A 179 -23.67 -1.51 10.95
C ASP A 179 -23.50 -0.54 12.13
N VAL A 180 -24.02 0.68 11.99
CA VAL A 180 -23.95 1.71 13.05
C VAL A 180 -24.72 1.30 14.30
N ALA A 181 -25.90 0.71 14.15
CA ALA A 181 -26.70 0.22 15.27
C ALA A 181 -25.96 -0.88 16.04
N GLN A 182 -25.33 -1.82 15.34
CA GLN A 182 -24.56 -2.89 15.93
C GLN A 182 -23.30 -2.38 16.65
N VAL A 183 -22.51 -1.53 15.99
CA VAL A 183 -21.26 -0.99 16.53
C VAL A 183 -21.47 -0.13 17.77
N LEU A 184 -22.58 0.61 17.82
CA LEU A 184 -22.91 1.48 18.95
C LEU A 184 -23.79 0.80 20.01
N GLU A 185 -24.23 -0.44 19.78
CA GLU A 185 -25.18 -1.16 20.63
C GLU A 185 -26.48 -0.38 20.91
N VAL A 186 -27.01 0.28 19.87
CA VAL A 186 -28.26 1.06 19.95
C VAL A 186 -29.31 0.51 19.01
N ASN A 187 -30.58 0.85 19.26
CA ASN A 187 -31.64 0.51 18.33
C ASN A 187 -31.47 1.23 16.98
N PHE A 188 -32.04 0.66 15.92
CA PHE A 188 -31.95 1.17 14.55
C PHE A 188 -32.38 2.64 14.42
N SER A 189 -33.42 3.07 15.14
CA SER A 189 -33.91 4.45 15.06
C SER A 189 -32.94 5.47 15.67
N THR A 190 -32.21 5.10 16.73
CA THR A 190 -31.16 5.93 17.32
C THR A 190 -29.96 6.02 16.36
N ALA A 191 -29.55 4.90 15.76
CA ALA A 191 -28.49 4.88 14.76
C ALA A 191 -28.84 5.73 13.53
N ALA A 192 -30.05 5.59 13.00
CA ALA A 192 -30.53 6.37 11.85
C ALA A 192 -30.43 7.88 12.11
N ARG A 193 -30.89 8.35 13.27
CA ARG A 193 -30.80 9.78 13.65
C ARG A 193 -29.36 10.27 13.73
N LEU A 194 -28.43 9.43 14.22
CA LEU A 194 -27.02 9.79 14.30
C LEU A 194 -26.36 9.85 12.92
N VAL A 195 -26.70 8.92 12.03
CA VAL A 195 -26.27 8.95 10.62
C VAL A 195 -26.79 10.21 9.93
N ASP A 196 -28.07 10.56 10.13
CA ASP A 196 -28.65 11.80 9.60
C ASP A 196 -27.93 13.06 10.14
N ASP A 197 -27.57 13.05 11.43
CA ASP A 197 -26.76 14.12 12.03
C ASP A 197 -25.37 14.21 11.36
N PHE A 198 -24.71 13.08 11.11
CA PHE A 198 -23.41 13.02 10.41
C PHE A 198 -23.52 13.49 8.96
N THR A 199 -24.62 13.18 8.27
CA THR A 199 -24.88 13.69 6.92
C THR A 199 -25.14 15.20 6.93
N ARG A 200 -25.91 15.71 7.90
CA ARG A 200 -26.13 17.16 8.07
C ARG A 200 -24.84 17.91 8.37
N LEU A 201 -23.95 17.32 9.16
CA LEU A 201 -22.61 17.84 9.46
C LEU A 201 -21.61 17.67 8.30
N LYS A 202 -22.03 17.07 7.18
CA LYS A 202 -21.18 16.76 6.02
C LYS A 202 -19.97 15.89 6.38
N ILE A 203 -20.12 14.99 7.34
CA ILE A 203 -19.13 13.95 7.65
C ILE A 203 -19.41 12.71 6.80
N LEU A 204 -20.69 12.34 6.66
CA LEU A 204 -21.13 11.22 5.83
C LEU A 204 -21.87 11.69 4.58
N THR A 205 -21.62 11.04 3.45
CA THR A 205 -22.37 11.22 2.20
C THR A 205 -23.06 9.91 1.84
N GLU A 206 -24.31 9.96 1.43
CA GLU A 206 -25.02 8.76 0.98
C GLU A 206 -24.71 8.48 -0.49
N ILE A 207 -24.45 7.21 -0.85
CA ILE A 207 -23.86 6.83 -2.15
C ILE A 207 -24.71 5.87 -3.00
N THR A 208 -25.81 5.36 -2.49
CA THR A 208 -26.65 4.37 -3.20
C THR A 208 -27.80 5.00 -3.99
N GLY A 209 -28.34 6.14 -3.53
CA GLY A 209 -29.56 6.74 -4.06
C GLY A 209 -30.82 5.92 -3.79
N TYR A 210 -30.75 4.88 -2.95
CA TYR A 210 -31.87 3.99 -2.67
C TYR A 210 -32.75 4.47 -1.52
N LYS A 211 -34.00 3.97 -1.48
CA LYS A 211 -34.92 4.20 -0.35
C LYS A 211 -34.66 3.29 0.85
N ARG A 212 -34.02 2.13 0.66
CA ARG A 212 -33.68 1.13 1.68
C ARG A 212 -32.25 0.63 1.46
N ASN A 213 -31.63 0.08 2.50
CA ASN A 213 -30.26 -0.43 2.48
C ASN A 213 -29.25 0.63 1.96
N ARG A 214 -29.41 1.86 2.46
CA ARG A 214 -28.56 3.00 2.08
C ARG A 214 -27.17 2.82 2.68
N LEU A 215 -26.15 3.03 1.85
CA LEU A 215 -24.76 3.09 2.28
C LEU A 215 -24.30 4.54 2.41
N PHE A 216 -23.54 4.81 3.46
CA PHE A 216 -23.00 6.11 3.78
C PHE A 216 -21.48 6.01 3.83
N THR A 217 -20.80 6.95 3.18
CA THR A 217 -19.34 7.00 3.07
C THR A 217 -18.78 8.23 3.80
N PHE A 218 -17.67 8.05 4.50
CA PHE A 218 -16.82 9.13 4.97
C PHE A 218 -15.89 9.58 3.83
N GLU A 219 -16.48 10.23 2.82
CA GLU A 219 -15.83 10.53 1.54
C GLU A 219 -14.54 11.34 1.73
N ASP A 220 -14.55 12.33 2.62
CA ASP A 220 -13.39 13.20 2.87
C ASP A 220 -12.18 12.40 3.36
N TYR A 221 -12.41 11.34 4.16
CA TYR A 221 -11.33 10.45 4.59
C TYR A 221 -10.81 9.59 3.45
N LEU A 222 -11.69 9.01 2.63
CA LEU A 222 -11.29 8.18 1.49
C LEU A 222 -10.49 8.95 0.44
N LYS A 223 -10.82 10.23 0.24
CA LYS A 223 -10.10 11.10 -0.71
C LYS A 223 -8.64 11.36 -0.30
N LEU A 224 -8.27 11.20 0.97
CA LEU A 224 -6.89 11.39 1.43
C LEU A 224 -5.92 10.32 0.91
N PHE A 225 -6.43 9.23 0.34
CA PHE A 225 -5.66 8.11 -0.19
C PHE A 225 -5.63 8.08 -1.73
N ARG A 226 -6.17 9.10 -2.41
CA ARG A 226 -6.20 9.20 -3.87
C ARG A 226 -5.01 9.97 -4.42
#